data_AF-A0AA88IUX6-F1
#
_entry.id   AF-A0AA88IUX6-F1
#
_cell.length_a   1.000
_cell.length_b   1.000
_cell.length_c   1.000
_cell.angle_alpha   90.00
_cell.angle_beta   90.00
_cell.angle_gamma   90.00
#
_symmetry.space_group_name_H-M   'P 1'
#
loop_
_entity.id
_entity.type
_entity.pdbx_description
1 polymer ?
#
loop_
_entity_poly.entity_id
_entity_poly.type
_entity_poly.pdbx_seq_one_letter_code
_entity_poly.pdbx_strand_id
1 'polypeptide(L)' 'MSGSNVWSRSREKIRIFPELFAQCTGEAAAYGKCVAATTTDRQELKKDLCAKEFEALKTCFTNAAKRRAR' A
#
# COMPACT_ATOMS: atom_id res chain seq x y z
N MET A 1 -29.80 11.20 -3.63
CA MET A 1 -28.33 11.23 -3.52
C MET A 1 -27.77 10.13 -4.45
N SER A 2 -27.12 10.51 -5.56
CA SER A 2 -26.71 9.54 -6.60
C SER A 2 -25.43 8.80 -6.17
N GLY A 3 -25.58 7.58 -5.64
CA GLY A 3 -24.46 6.70 -5.23
C GLY A 3 -23.52 6.29 -6.38
N SER A 4 -23.96 6.49 -7.62
CA SER A 4 -23.22 6.25 -8.87
C SER A 4 -21.86 6.96 -8.90
N ASN A 5 -21.78 8.19 -8.38
CA ASN A 5 -20.57 9.02 -8.40
C ASN A 5 -19.52 8.62 -7.34
N VAL A 6 -19.93 7.95 -6.26
CA VAL A 6 -18.98 7.48 -5.23
C VAL A 6 -18.25 6.23 -5.72
N TRP A 7 -18.99 5.31 -6.33
CA TRP A 7 -18.44 4.08 -6.88
C TRP A 7 -17.49 4.29 -8.07
N SER A 8 -17.78 5.24 -8.96
CA SER A 8 -16.89 5.57 -10.08
C SER A 8 -15.55 6.13 -9.59
N ARG A 9 -15.57 7.06 -8.62
CA ARG A 9 -14.36 7.67 -8.04
C ARG A 9 -13.49 6.66 -7.28
N SER A 10 -14.09 5.76 -6.51
CA SER A 10 -13.35 4.71 -5.79
C SER A 10 -12.71 3.71 -6.76
N ARG A 11 -13.41 3.33 -7.83
CA ARG A 11 -12.85 2.44 -8.86
C ARG A 11 -11.66 3.08 -9.58
N GLU A 12 -11.73 4.36 -9.89
CA GLU A 12 -10.62 5.07 -10.52
C GLU A 12 -9.37 5.07 -9.64
N LYS A 13 -9.52 5.29 -8.32
CA LYS A 13 -8.41 5.20 -7.37
C LYS A 13 -7.76 3.81 -7.32
N ILE A 14 -8.55 2.74 -7.46
CA ILE A 14 -8.02 1.37 -7.52
C ILE A 14 -7.27 1.14 -8.83
N ARG A 15 -7.73 1.69 -9.97
CA ARG A 15 -7.05 1.54 -11.27
C ARG A 15 -5.64 2.12 -11.27
N ILE A 16 -5.43 3.25 -10.58
CA ILE A 16 -4.11 3.89 -10.51
C ILE A 16 -3.18 3.28 -9.44
N PHE A 17 -3.71 2.41 -8.57
CA PHE A 17 -2.94 1.84 -7.46
C PHE A 17 -1.66 1.12 -7.91
N PRO A 18 -1.65 0.27 -8.95
CA PRO A 18 -0.43 -0.42 -9.38
C PRO A 18 0.67 0.54 -9.84
N GLU A 19 0.31 1.64 -10.51
CA GLU A 19 1.25 2.66 -10.98
C GLU A 19 1.89 3.41 -9.79
N LEU A 20 1.09 3.71 -8.76
CA LEU A 20 1.59 4.30 -7.52
C LEU A 20 2.46 3.32 -6.72
N PHE A 21 2.07 2.04 -6.67
CA PHE A 21 2.84 0.97 -6.02
C PHE A 21 4.22 0.81 -6.67
N ALA A 22 4.29 0.86 -8.00
CA ALA A 22 5.53 0.72 -8.77
C ALA A 22 6.56 1.82 -8.47
N GLN A 23 6.15 2.98 -7.96
CA GLN A 23 7.07 4.05 -7.54
C GLN A 23 7.74 3.78 -6.17
N CYS A 24 7.24 2.79 -5.41
CA CYS A 24 7.65 2.49 -4.04
C CYS A 24 8.21 1.06 -3.91
N THR A 25 8.84 0.54 -4.97
CA THR A 25 9.27 -0.87 -5.05
C THR A 25 10.30 -1.25 -3.98
N GLY A 26 11.19 -0.33 -3.59
CA GLY A 26 12.18 -0.57 -2.54
C GLY A 26 11.54 -0.80 -1.18
N GLU A 27 10.67 0.11 -0.75
CA GLU A 27 9.92 0.02 0.50
C GLU A 27 8.96 -1.17 0.49
N ALA A 28 8.32 -1.44 -0.65
CA ALA A 28 7.42 -2.57 -0.83
C ALA A 28 8.15 -3.90 -0.67
N ALA A 29 9.35 -4.04 -1.27
CA ALA A 29 10.16 -5.23 -1.12
C ALA A 29 10.65 -5.42 0.33
N ALA A 30 11.02 -4.34 1.02
CA ALA A 30 11.41 -4.40 2.42
C ALA A 30 10.26 -4.89 3.31
N TYR A 31 9.06 -4.32 3.14
CA TYR A 31 7.86 -4.74 3.86
C TYR A 31 7.48 -6.20 3.57
N GLY A 32 7.45 -6.59 2.29
CA GLY A 32 7.15 -7.96 1.87
C GLY A 32 8.12 -8.99 2.46
N LYS A 33 9.43 -8.66 2.51
CA LYS A 33 10.44 -9.53 3.16
C LYS A 33 10.17 -9.71 4.65
N CYS A 34 9.82 -8.64 5.37
CA CYS A 34 9.48 -8.74 6.79
C CYS A 34 8.25 -9.64 7.01
N VAL A 35 7.17 -9.43 6.24
CA VAL A 35 5.96 -10.25 6.33
C VAL A 35 6.25 -11.72 6.01
N ALA A 36 6.99 -11.99 4.93
CA ALA A 36 7.35 -13.35 4.55
C ALA A 36 8.18 -14.04 5.64
N ALA A 37 9.20 -13.35 6.19
CA ALA A 37 10.04 -13.90 7.25
C ALA A 37 9.23 -14.22 8.51
N THR A 38 8.30 -13.35 8.90
CA THR A 38 7.48 -13.50 10.11
C THR A 38 6.33 -14.51 9.99
N THR A 39 6.01 -14.96 8.77
CA THR A 39 4.91 -15.91 8.49
C THR A 39 5.39 -17.28 8.00
N THR A 40 6.71 -17.51 7.93
CA THR A 40 7.34 -18.74 7.42
C THR A 40 6.76 -20.03 8.02
N ASP A 41 6.46 -20.03 9.32
CA ASP A 41 5.98 -21.22 10.05
C ASP A 41 4.45 -21.30 10.16
N ARG A 42 3.70 -20.73 9.21
CA ARG A 42 2.23 -20.56 9.26
C ARG A 42 1.75 -19.77 10.48
N GLN A 43 2.65 -19.04 11.11
CA GLN A 43 2.32 -18.13 12.19
C GLN A 43 1.55 -16.96 11.61
N GLU A 44 0.46 -16.58 12.28
CA GLU A 44 -0.26 -15.36 11.91
C GLU A 44 0.62 -14.14 12.16
N LEU A 45 0.56 -13.19 11.23
CA LEU A 45 1.23 -11.91 11.38
C LEU A 45 0.62 -11.17 12.59
N LYS A 46 1.42 -10.97 13.64
CA LYS A 46 1.02 -10.14 14.77
C LYS A 46 1.08 -8.66 14.40
N LYS A 47 0.18 -7.88 14.98
CA LYS A 47 0.13 -6.44 14.81
C LYS A 47 1.50 -5.82 15.11
N ASP A 48 1.87 -4.84 14.29
CA ASP A 48 3.07 -4.01 14.41
C ASP A 48 4.43 -4.71 14.27
N LEU A 49 4.49 -6.01 13.97
CA LEU A 49 5.75 -6.72 13.74
C LEU A 49 6.60 -6.11 12.60
N CYS A 50 5.95 -5.63 11.55
CA CYS A 50 6.58 -4.98 10.40
C CYS A 50 6.19 -3.50 10.30
N ALA A 51 5.89 -2.85 11.44
CA ALA A 51 5.38 -1.48 11.46
C ALA A 51 6.34 -0.47 10.83
N LYS A 52 7.66 -0.66 11.04
CA LYS A 52 8.68 0.24 10.50
C LYS A 52 8.67 0.23 8.97
N GLU A 53 8.69 -0.95 8.37
CA GLU A 53 8.68 -1.13 6.91
C GLU A 53 7.33 -0.70 6.34
N PHE A 54 6.24 -0.98 7.04
CA PHE A 54 4.90 -0.54 6.65
C PHE A 54 4.78 0.99 6.62
N GLU A 55 5.23 1.70 7.65
CA GLU A 55 5.16 3.16 7.70
C GLU A 55 6.05 3.81 6.63
N ALA A 56 7.21 3.21 6.32
CA ALA A 56 8.04 3.65 5.19
C ALA A 56 7.28 3.51 3.85
N LEU A 57 6.69 2.34 3.60
CA LEU A 57 5.90 2.08 2.39
C LEU A 57 4.69 3.02 2.28
N LYS A 58 3.92 3.17 3.36
CA LYS A 58 2.77 4.07 3.45
C LYS A 58 3.15 5.53 3.19
N THR A 59 4.29 5.96 3.71
CA THR A 59 4.83 7.31 3.47
C THR A 59 5.14 7.51 2.00
N CYS A 60 5.85 6.57 1.36
CA CYS A 60 6.11 6.63 -0.08
C CYS A 60 4.82 6.71 -0.90
N PHE A 61 3.86 5.82 -0.60
CA PHE A 61 2.56 5.77 -1.27
C PHE A 61 1.78 7.08 -1.18
N THR A 62 1.70 7.64 0.03
CA THR A 62 0.98 8.89 0.28
C THR A 62 1.61 10.04 -0.51
N ASN A 63 2.93 10.07 -0.60
CA ASN A 63 3.65 11.07 -1.38
C ASN A 63 3.46 10.87 -2.90
N ALA A 64 3.49 9.63 -3.39
CA ALA A 64 3.21 9.31 -4.79
C ALA A 64 1.79 9.73 -5.19
N ALA A 65 0.79 9.41 -4.36
CA ALA A 65 -0.60 9.82 -4.59
C ALA A 65 -0.76 11.35 -4.62
N LYS A 66 -0.10 12.06 -3.70
CA LYS A 66 -0.10 13.54 -3.68
C LYS A 66 0.52 14.14 -4.93
N ARG A 67 1.61 13.56 -5.46
CA ARG A 67 2.24 14.02 -6.70
C ARG A 67 1.32 13.85 -7.91
N ARG A 68 0.55 12.76 -7.95
CA ARG A 68 -0.39 12.47 -9.05
C ARG A 68 -1.68 13.30 -9.01
N ALA A 69 -2.06 13.78 -7.83
CA ALA A 69 -3.25 14.63 -7.63
C ALA A 69 -3.00 16.12 -7.89
N ARG A 70 -1.74 16.52 -8.09
CA ARG A 70 -1.35 17.84 -8.59
C ARG A 70 -1.42 17.84 -10.11
#